data_AF-A0AAD2VS21-F1
#
_entry.id   AF-A0AAD2VS21-F1
#
_cell.length_a   1.000
_cell.length_b   1.000
_cell.length_c   1.000
_cell.angle_alpha   90.00
_cell.angle_beta   90.00
_cell.angle_gamma   90.00
#
_symmetry.space_group_name_H-M   'P 1'
#
loop_
_entity.id
_entity.type
_entity.pdbx_description
1 polymer ?
#
loop_
_entity_poly.entity_id
_entity_poly.type
_entity_poly.pdbx_seq_one_letter_code
_entity_poly.pdbx_strand_id
1 'polypeptide(L)'
;MALNEITGQRLRLAIMYLADYCIAVEKERGFVQVGTEIRYINDNFRLVPSRELEGLVNDVQRYYEAILAQEVTSINRASWYRFKAAPVAVAARELFDRLRSIGFTPQPN
;
A
#
# COMPACT_ATOMS: atom_id res chain seq x y z
N MET A 1 -2.35 25.79 15.07
CA MET A 1 -3.29 24.90 14.37
C MET A 1 -2.67 23.52 14.36
N ALA A 2 -3.26 22.54 15.06
CA ALA A 2 -2.83 21.16 14.85
C ALA A 2 -3.17 20.80 13.40
N LEU A 3 -2.19 20.32 12.63
CA LEU A 3 -2.53 19.57 11.44
C LEU A 3 -3.42 18.42 11.92
N ASN A 4 -4.62 18.27 11.33
CA ASN A 4 -5.43 17.07 11.55
C ASN A 4 -4.67 15.90 10.90
N GLU A 5 -3.71 15.36 11.63
CA GLU A 5 -2.77 14.37 11.12
C GLU A 5 -3.46 13.03 10.88
N ILE A 6 -3.20 12.44 9.73
CA ILE A 6 -3.53 11.04 9.46
C ILE A 6 -2.31 10.18 9.80
N THR A 7 -2.52 9.12 10.59
CA THR A 7 -1.45 8.22 11.04
C THR A 7 -1.84 6.75 10.87
N GLY A 8 -0.90 5.84 11.11
CA GLY A 8 -1.16 4.40 11.10
C GLY A 8 -1.67 3.89 9.75
N GLN A 9 -2.73 3.08 9.77
CA GLN A 9 -3.31 2.49 8.55
C GLN A 9 -3.80 3.54 7.55
N ARG A 10 -4.34 4.67 8.04
CA ARG A 10 -4.86 5.73 7.16
C ARG A 10 -3.74 6.41 6.37
N LEU A 11 -2.59 6.63 7.00
CA LEU A 11 -1.40 7.12 6.32
C LEU A 11 -0.91 6.16 5.24
N ARG A 12 -0.86 4.85 5.54
CA ARG A 12 -0.48 3.82 4.55
C ARG A 12 -1.40 3.84 3.32
N LEU A 13 -2.72 3.94 3.54
CA LEU A 13 -3.69 4.03 2.45
C LEU A 13 -3.52 5.31 1.62
N ALA A 14 -3.20 6.45 2.26
CA ALA A 14 -2.94 7.69 1.54
C ALA A 14 -1.68 7.60 0.66
N ILE A 15 -0.60 6.98 1.17
CA ILE A 15 0.63 6.74 0.39
C ILE A 15 0.36 5.81 -0.80
N MET A 16 -0.40 4.73 -0.59
CA MET A 16 -0.83 3.84 -1.68
C MET A 16 -1.63 4.59 -2.74
N TYR A 17 -2.55 5.46 -2.33
CA TYR A 17 -3.32 6.28 -3.26
C TYR A 17 -2.45 7.22 -4.10
N LEU A 18 -1.41 7.83 -3.49
CA LEU A 18 -0.44 8.64 -4.22
C LEU A 18 0.35 7.81 -5.24
N ALA A 19 0.70 6.56 -4.91
CA ALA A 19 1.36 5.66 -5.85
C ALA A 19 0.43 5.28 -7.01
N ASP A 20 -0.83 4.93 -6.74
CA ASP A 20 -1.85 4.67 -7.78
C ASP A 20 -2.06 5.88 -8.69
N TYR A 21 -2.05 7.10 -8.13
CA TYR A 21 -2.08 8.33 -8.91
C TYR A 21 -0.90 8.43 -9.88
N CYS A 22 0.34 8.18 -9.41
CA CYS A 22 1.51 8.17 -10.29
C CYS A 22 1.40 7.13 -11.42
N ILE A 23 0.82 5.96 -11.15
CA ILE A 23 0.54 4.94 -12.19
C ILE A 23 -0.50 5.44 -13.20
N ALA A 24 -1.54 6.12 -12.74
CA ALA A 24 -2.52 6.71 -13.63
C ALA A 24 -1.89 7.78 -14.54
N VAL A 25 -1.02 8.63 -13.97
CA VAL A 25 -0.24 9.62 -14.73
C VAL A 25 0.67 8.94 -15.77
N GLU A 26 1.37 7.87 -15.39
CA GLU A 26 2.21 7.10 -16.31
C GLU A 26 1.39 6.53 -17.47
N LYS A 27 0.22 5.95 -17.19
CA LYS A 27 -0.67 5.39 -18.22
C LYS A 27 -1.18 6.46 -19.20
N GLU A 28 -1.42 7.67 -18.72
CA GLU A 28 -1.89 8.78 -19.55
C GLU A 28 -0.77 9.42 -20.38
N ARG A 29 0.41 9.62 -19.78
CA ARG A 29 1.53 10.36 -20.39
C ARG A 29 2.59 9.46 -21.05
N GLY A 30 2.56 8.16 -20.78
CA GLY A 30 3.59 7.19 -21.17
C GLY A 30 4.85 7.19 -20.30
N PHE A 31 4.96 8.11 -19.34
CA PHE A 31 6.06 8.19 -18.38
C PHE A 31 5.61 8.90 -17.10
N VAL A 32 6.26 8.59 -15.98
CA VAL A 32 6.12 9.35 -14.73
C VAL A 32 7.45 9.41 -13.99
N GLN A 33 7.72 10.55 -13.36
CA GLN A 33 8.81 10.69 -12.41
C GLN A 33 8.20 10.93 -11.03
N VAL A 34 8.03 9.86 -10.24
CA VAL A 34 7.32 9.89 -8.95
C VAL A 34 7.81 11.02 -8.05
N GLY A 35 9.13 11.19 -7.90
CA GLY A 35 9.69 12.24 -7.06
C GLY A 35 9.27 13.66 -7.49
N THR A 36 9.16 13.92 -8.79
CA THR A 36 8.72 15.21 -9.32
C THR A 36 7.23 15.44 -9.08
N GLU A 37 6.40 14.42 -9.33
CA GLU A 37 4.95 14.49 -9.08
C GLU A 37 4.64 14.70 -7.60
N ILE A 38 5.31 13.98 -6.69
CA ILE A 38 5.08 14.12 -5.25
C ILE A 38 5.56 15.47 -4.72
N ARG A 39 6.68 16.01 -5.23
CA ARG A 39 7.11 17.38 -4.91
C ARG A 39 6.07 18.40 -5.36
N TYR A 40 5.61 18.29 -6.61
CA TYR A 40 4.57 19.17 -7.14
C TYR A 40 3.29 19.11 -6.30
N ILE A 41 2.81 17.91 -5.95
CA ILE A 41 1.65 17.75 -5.08
C ILE A 41 1.90 18.39 -3.71
N ASN A 42 3.05 18.15 -3.10
CA ASN A 42 3.34 18.71 -1.78
C ASN A 42 3.47 20.25 -1.81
N ASP A 43 3.99 20.82 -2.89
CA ASP A 43 4.08 22.28 -3.05
C ASP A 43 2.69 22.93 -3.15
N ASN A 44 1.73 22.25 -3.78
CA ASN A 44 0.36 22.74 -3.94
C ASN A 44 -0.53 22.49 -2.72
N PHE A 45 -0.39 21.34 -2.06
CA PHE A 45 -1.31 20.88 -1.02
C PHE A 45 -0.71 20.81 0.39
N ARG A 46 0.61 20.96 0.53
CA ARG A 46 1.33 20.95 1.81
C ARG A 46 1.00 19.72 2.67
N LEU A 47 1.10 18.54 2.07
CA LEU A 47 0.78 17.26 2.71
C LEU A 47 1.68 16.99 3.91
N VAL A 48 2.97 17.29 3.77
CA VAL A 48 4.00 17.12 4.81
C VAL A 48 4.93 18.34 4.85
N PRO A 49 5.56 18.62 6.01
CA PRO A 49 6.59 19.66 6.08
C PRO A 49 7.81 19.29 5.23
N SER A 50 8.57 20.30 4.78
CA SER A 50 9.71 20.10 3.86
C SER A 50 10.75 19.08 4.34
N ARG A 51 10.95 18.97 5.66
CA ARG A 51 11.86 17.99 6.27
C ARG A 51 11.44 16.53 6.09
N GLU A 52 10.14 16.29 5.85
CA GLU A 52 9.53 14.96 5.69
C GLU A 52 9.23 14.64 4.21
N LEU A 53 9.42 15.61 3.30
CA LEU A 53 9.12 15.45 1.88
C LEU A 53 9.90 14.31 1.23
N GLU A 54 11.20 14.19 1.50
CA GLU A 54 11.99 13.07 0.97
C GLU A 54 11.49 11.72 1.50
N GLY A 55 11.02 11.67 2.75
CA GLY A 55 10.40 10.48 3.32
C GLY A 55 9.14 10.08 2.54
N LEU A 56 8.26 11.05 2.29
CA LEU A 56 7.05 10.84 1.50
C LEU A 56 7.37 10.39 0.07
N VAL A 57 8.34 11.02 -0.60
CA VAL A 57 8.79 10.63 -1.95
C VAL A 57 9.26 9.17 -1.97
N ASN A 58 10.12 8.79 -1.01
CA ASN A 58 10.64 7.43 -0.93
C ASN A 58 9.55 6.40 -0.64
N ASP A 59 8.61 6.71 0.25
CA ASP A 59 7.51 5.82 0.58
C ASP A 59 6.59 5.61 -0.63
N VAL A 60 6.22 6.68 -1.33
CA VAL A 60 5.41 6.57 -2.56
C VAL A 60 6.16 5.78 -3.64
N GLN A 61 7.45 6.04 -3.85
CA GLN A 61 8.27 5.31 -4.83
C GLN A 61 8.26 3.80 -4.56
N ARG A 62 8.39 3.38 -3.29
CA ARG A 62 8.34 1.96 -2.91
C ARG A 62 7.00 1.32 -3.22
N TYR A 63 5.89 2.00 -2.91
CA TYR A 63 4.56 1.47 -3.23
C TYR A 63 4.30 1.45 -4.74
N TYR A 64 4.76 2.45 -5.47
CA TYR A 64 4.70 2.50 -6.93
C TYR A 64 5.37 1.28 -7.56
N GLU A 65 6.63 1.01 -7.17
CA GLU A 65 7.38 -0.16 -7.62
C GLU A 65 6.70 -1.48 -7.23
N ALA A 66 6.17 -1.57 -6.00
CA ALA A 66 5.46 -2.76 -5.53
C ALA A 66 4.18 -3.05 -6.32
N ILE A 67 3.42 -2.01 -6.71
CA ILE A 67 2.22 -2.17 -7.53
C ILE A 67 2.59 -2.56 -8.97
N LEU A 68 3.65 -1.99 -9.54
CA LEU A 68 4.13 -2.39 -10.87
C LEU A 68 4.63 -3.84 -10.91
N ALA A 69 5.25 -4.32 -9.84
CA ALA A 69 5.70 -5.70 -9.70
C ALA A 69 4.57 -6.67 -9.27
N GLN A 70 3.33 -6.21 -9.15
CA GLN A 70 2.23 -7.03 -8.66
C GLN A 70 1.82 -8.10 -9.69
N GLU A 71 1.93 -9.37 -9.30
CA GLU A 71 1.55 -10.51 -10.14
C GLU A 71 0.04 -10.83 -10.05
N VAL A 72 -0.57 -10.59 -8.90
CA VAL A 72 -1.98 -10.92 -8.65
C VAL A 72 -2.87 -9.80 -9.18
N THR A 73 -3.66 -10.05 -10.22
CA THR A 73 -4.50 -9.03 -10.85
C THR A 73 -5.91 -8.92 -10.26
N SER A 74 -6.38 -9.96 -9.56
CA SER A 74 -7.71 -9.94 -8.92
C SER A 74 -7.78 -10.91 -7.74
N ILE A 75 -8.69 -10.62 -6.81
CA ILE A 75 -9.01 -11.48 -5.67
C ILE A 75 -10.52 -11.72 -5.61
N ASN A 76 -10.94 -12.90 -5.15
CA ASN A 76 -12.37 -13.19 -4.98
C ASN A 76 -12.98 -12.35 -3.84
N ARG A 77 -13.95 -11.50 -4.18
CA ARG A 77 -14.61 -10.57 -3.24
C ARG A 77 -15.31 -11.28 -2.08
N ALA A 78 -16.00 -12.39 -2.34
CA ALA A 78 -16.73 -13.12 -1.30
C ALA A 78 -15.78 -13.75 -0.28
N SER A 79 -14.71 -14.39 -0.75
CA SER A 79 -13.65 -14.94 0.09
C SER A 79 -12.93 -13.87 0.91
N TRP A 80 -12.67 -12.70 0.31
CA TRP A 80 -12.07 -11.57 1.01
C TRP A 80 -12.94 -11.08 2.18
N TYR A 81 -14.25 -10.91 1.98
CA TYR A 81 -15.14 -10.51 3.07
C TYR A 81 -15.27 -11.60 4.14
N ARG A 82 -15.29 -12.87 3.75
CA ARG A 82 -15.25 -13.99 4.71
C ARG A 82 -14.01 -13.91 5.59
N PHE A 83 -12.84 -13.69 4.98
CA PHE A 83 -11.59 -13.50 5.72
C PHE A 83 -11.66 -12.28 6.66
N LYS A 84 -12.12 -11.12 6.17
CA LYS A 84 -12.22 -9.91 7.01
C LYS A 84 -13.19 -10.05 8.20
N ALA A 85 -14.21 -10.89 8.07
CA ALA A 85 -15.18 -11.14 9.14
C ALA A 85 -14.70 -12.22 10.15
N ALA A 86 -13.63 -12.95 9.83
CA ALA A 86 -13.12 -13.99 10.70
C ALA A 86 -12.41 -13.39 11.93
N PRO A 87 -12.67 -13.89 13.15
CA PRO A 87 -11.85 -13.55 14.31
C PRO A 87 -10.38 -13.87 14.05
N VAL A 88 -9.46 -13.06 14.59
CA VAL A 88 -8.00 -13.20 14.35
C VAL A 88 -7.50 -14.63 14.57
N ALA A 89 -7.96 -15.30 15.64
CA ALA A 89 -7.60 -16.69 15.93
C ALA A 89 -8.09 -17.69 14.88
N VAL A 90 -9.28 -17.46 14.32
CA VAL A 90 -9.87 -18.31 13.27
C VAL A 90 -9.18 -18.07 11.94
N ALA A 91 -8.92 -16.81 11.59
CA ALA A 91 -8.19 -16.45 10.38
C ALA A 91 -6.75 -17.02 10.37
N ALA A 92 -6.06 -16.97 11.51
CA ALA A 92 -4.73 -17.54 11.66
C ALA A 92 -4.76 -19.08 11.54
N ARG A 93 -5.70 -19.76 12.20
CA ARG A 93 -5.85 -21.22 12.10
C ARG A 93 -6.16 -21.65 10.66
N GLU A 94 -7.10 -20.99 10.00
CA GLU A 94 -7.45 -21.29 8.60
C GLU A 94 -6.26 -21.04 7.66
N LEU A 95 -5.47 -19.99 7.90
CA LEU A 95 -4.23 -19.75 7.16
C LEU A 95 -3.21 -20.87 7.39
N PHE A 96 -2.97 -21.28 8.64
CA PHE A 96 -2.05 -22.37 8.94
C PHE A 96 -2.49 -23.71 8.35
N ASP A 97 -3.79 -24.02 8.40
CA ASP A 97 -4.34 -25.24 7.81
C ASP A 97 -4.16 -25.24 6.28
N ARG A 98 -4.40 -24.10 5.62
CA ARG A 98 -4.12 -23.93 4.18
C ARG A 98 -2.65 -24.04 3.85
N LEU A 99 -1.78 -23.37 4.61
CA LEU A 99 -0.32 -23.45 4.44
C LEU A 99 0.18 -24.90 4.59
N ARG A 100 -0.30 -25.64 5.60
CA ARG A 100 0.02 -27.07 5.76
C ARG A 100 -0.48 -27.92 4.58
N SER A 101 -1.67 -27.62 4.06
CA SER A 101 -2.23 -28.35 2.92
C SER A 101 -1.42 -28.20 1.63
N ILE A 102 -0.67 -27.10 1.49
CA ILE A 102 0.25 -26.85 0.37
C ILE A 102 1.71 -27.19 0.70
N GLY A 103 1.96 -27.90 1.81
CA GLY A 103 3.29 -28.40 2.18
C GLY A 103 4.16 -27.44 2.98
N PHE A 104 3.63 -26.30 3.44
CA PHE A 104 4.38 -25.41 4.33
C PHE A 104 4.35 -25.94 5.77
N THR A 105 5.53 -26.28 6.30
CA THR A 105 5.75 -26.59 7.72
C THR A 105 6.49 -25.42 8.39
N PRO A 106 5.88 -24.74 9.37
CA PRO A 106 6.57 -23.68 10.11
C PRO A 106 7.76 -24.27 10.89
N GLN A 107 8.94 -23.66 10.77
CA GLN A 107 10.08 -24.03 11.61
C GLN A 107 9.85 -23.54 13.04
N PRO A 108 10.12 -24.37 14.07
CA PRO A 108 10.08 -23.91 15.44
C PRO A 108 11.23 -22.91 15.68
N ASN A 109 10.91 -21.79 16.32
CA ASN A 109 11.91 -20.89 16.92
C ASN A 109 12.56 -21.55 18.14
#